data_AF-A0A6N7XVQ8-F1
#
_entry.id   AF-A0A6N7XVQ8-F1
#
_cell.length_a   1.000
_cell.length_b   1.000
_cell.length_c   1.000
_cell.angle_alpha   90.00
_cell.angle_beta   90.00
_cell.angle_gamma   90.00
#
_symmetry.space_group_name_H-M   'P 1'
#
loop_
_entity.id
_entity.type
_entity.pdbx_description
1 polymer ?
#
loop_
_entity_poly.entity_id
_entity_poly.type
_entity_poly.pdbx_seq_one_letter_code
_entity_poly.pdbx_strand_id
1 'polypeptide(L)'
;MLKLEKISKILILLVLIFTISIPVAFANEGVPSNRINDVVILTKDGDYVKVPLDDYIDMYMTRKGALYKSLSRKSGAMITKVIVSGQKYINIDEYIDSYMYTKKVKDAILHAKPTSSEDISKFKKVVNVDEKTGEVELAPIIEVIEEFKVIKIY
;
A
#
# COMPACT_ATOMS: atom_id res chain seq x y z
N MET A 1 -28.03 -20.59 -44.34
CA MET A 1 -26.96 -21.10 -43.47
C MET A 1 -25.78 -20.12 -43.31
N LEU A 2 -25.17 -19.61 -44.40
CA LEU A 2 -24.02 -18.67 -44.39
C LEU A 2 -24.19 -17.36 -43.56
N LYS A 3 -25.42 -16.85 -43.39
CA LYS A 3 -25.68 -15.64 -42.59
C LYS A 3 -25.54 -15.89 -41.07
N LEU A 4 -25.92 -17.08 -40.61
CA LEU A 4 -25.88 -17.43 -39.18
C LEU A 4 -24.43 -17.60 -38.70
N GLU A 5 -23.57 -18.16 -39.54
CA GLU A 5 -22.14 -18.30 -39.27
C GLU A 5 -21.41 -16.94 -39.23
N LYS A 6 -21.78 -16.01 -40.12
CA LYS A 6 -21.26 -14.63 -40.07
C LYS A 6 -21.69 -13.90 -38.81
N ILE A 7 -22.96 -14.03 -38.42
CA ILE A 7 -23.48 -13.42 -37.18
C ILE A 7 -22.80 -14.01 -35.95
N SER A 8 -22.64 -15.34 -35.89
CA SER A 8 -21.94 -16.03 -34.80
C SER A 8 -20.47 -15.58 -34.68
N LYS A 9 -19.75 -15.46 -35.80
CA LYS A 9 -18.36 -14.96 -35.79
C LYS A 9 -18.25 -13.51 -35.30
N ILE A 10 -19.20 -12.64 -35.68
CA ILE A 10 -19.25 -11.26 -35.20
C ILE A 10 -19.55 -11.21 -33.69
N LEU A 11 -20.44 -12.08 -33.21
CA LEU A 11 -20.82 -12.15 -31.80
C LEU A 11 -19.65 -12.65 -30.93
N ILE A 12 -18.92 -13.66 -31.41
CA ILE A 12 -17.69 -14.16 -30.77
C ILE A 12 -16.61 -13.07 -30.73
N LEU A 13 -16.44 -12.31 -31.82
CA LEU A 13 -15.50 -11.19 -31.87
C LEU A 13 -15.86 -10.09 -30.87
N LEU A 14 -17.15 -9.77 -30.74
CA LEU A 14 -17.66 -8.82 -29.74
C LEU A 14 -17.40 -9.29 -28.31
N VAL A 15 -17.70 -10.56 -28.00
CA VAL A 15 -17.43 -11.14 -26.68
C VAL A 15 -15.93 -11.13 -26.37
N LEU A 16 -15.08 -11.44 -27.35
CA LEU A 16 -13.62 -11.36 -27.20
C LEU A 16 -13.14 -9.93 -26.88
N ILE A 17 -13.65 -8.92 -27.58
CA ILE A 17 -13.32 -7.51 -27.30
C ILE A 17 -13.76 -7.11 -25.88
N PHE A 18 -14.91 -7.61 -25.40
CA PHE A 18 -15.37 -7.39 -24.03
C PHE A 18 -14.48 -8.09 -22.98
N THR A 19 -13.94 -9.29 -23.27
CA THR A 19 -13.04 -9.99 -22.33
C THR A 19 -11.65 -9.35 -22.19
N ILE A 20 -11.16 -8.65 -23.21
CA ILE A 20 -9.86 -7.94 -23.17
C ILE A 20 -9.96 -6.62 -22.38
N SER A 21 -11.19 -6.13 -22.14
CA SER A 21 -11.45 -4.86 -21.45
C SER A 21 -11.69 -5.01 -19.94
N ILE A 22 -11.50 -6.20 -19.36
CA ILE A 22 -11.52 -6.33 -17.90
C ILE A 22 -10.25 -5.64 -17.38
N PRO A 23 -10.36 -4.50 -16.69
CA PRO A 23 -9.18 -3.83 -16.18
C PRO A 23 -8.50 -4.78 -15.19
N VAL A 24 -7.23 -5.07 -15.46
CA VAL A 24 -6.29 -5.79 -14.57
C VAL A 24 -6.02 -4.98 -13.27
N ALA A 25 -6.83 -3.97 -12.97
CA ALA A 25 -6.68 -3.05 -11.84
C ALA A 25 -6.79 -3.74 -10.47
N PHE A 26 -7.39 -4.93 -10.39
CA PHE A 26 -7.66 -5.58 -9.11
C PHE A 26 -6.46 -6.35 -8.51
N ALA A 27 -5.35 -6.51 -9.22
CA ALA A 27 -4.21 -7.29 -8.72
C ALA A 27 -3.25 -6.50 -7.81
N ASN A 28 -3.20 -5.16 -7.96
CA ASN A 28 -2.28 -4.31 -7.19
C ASN A 28 -2.95 -3.53 -6.05
N GLU A 29 -4.25 -3.70 -5.82
CA GLU A 29 -4.99 -2.83 -4.88
C GLU A 29 -4.86 -3.24 -3.41
N GLY A 30 -4.44 -4.47 -3.11
CA GLY A 30 -4.37 -5.01 -1.73
C GLY A 30 -5.75 -5.06 -1.05
N VAL A 31 -6.01 -6.04 -0.19
CA VAL A 31 -7.29 -6.09 0.54
C VAL A 31 -7.22 -5.12 1.74
N PRO A 32 -8.05 -4.05 1.79
CA PRO A 32 -8.03 -3.12 2.90
C PRO A 32 -8.71 -3.69 4.14
N SER A 33 -8.20 -3.35 5.33
CA SER A 33 -8.84 -3.68 6.61
C SER A 33 -9.98 -2.73 6.98
N ASN A 34 -10.21 -1.68 6.18
CA ASN A 34 -11.12 -0.55 6.43
C ASN A 34 -10.75 0.35 7.62
N ARG A 35 -9.56 0.19 8.19
CA ARG A 35 -8.95 1.07 9.18
C ARG A 35 -7.47 1.28 8.87
N ILE A 36 -6.85 2.28 9.48
CA ILE A 36 -5.40 2.46 9.41
C ILE A 36 -4.77 1.52 10.44
N ASN A 37 -3.95 0.58 9.99
CA ASN A 37 -3.24 -0.38 10.84
C ASN A 37 -1.82 0.10 11.16
N ASP A 38 -1.14 0.60 10.13
CA ASP A 38 0.26 0.98 10.20
C ASP A 38 0.48 2.29 9.44
N VAL A 39 1.63 2.90 9.70
CA VAL A 39 2.14 4.05 8.95
C VAL A 39 3.56 3.75 8.46
N VAL A 40 3.92 4.30 7.31
CA VAL A 40 5.29 4.26 6.81
C VAL A 40 5.91 5.65 6.96
N ILE A 41 7.01 5.69 7.69
CA ILE A 41 7.73 6.90 8.07
C ILE A 41 8.99 7.03 7.23
N LEU A 42 9.24 8.22 6.69
CA LEU A 42 10.48 8.56 6.04
C LEU A 42 11.51 9.01 7.09
N THR A 43 12.54 8.18 7.31
CA THR A 43 13.61 8.46 8.26
C THR A 43 14.54 9.58 7.78
N LYS A 44 15.44 10.03 8.64
CA LYS A 44 16.48 11.00 8.29
C LYS A 44 17.47 10.46 7.24
N ASP A 45 17.66 9.13 7.20
CA ASP A 45 18.61 8.45 6.34
C ASP A 45 18.00 8.10 4.97
N GLY A 46 16.72 8.47 4.74
CA GLY A 46 16.01 8.25 3.49
C GLY A 46 15.27 6.92 3.40
N ASP A 47 15.26 6.13 4.47
CA ASP A 47 14.55 4.86 4.53
C ASP A 47 13.05 5.05 4.78
N TYR A 48 12.24 4.14 4.25
CA TYR A 48 10.81 4.05 4.48
C TYR A 48 10.55 2.91 5.47
N VAL A 49 10.14 3.23 6.70
CA VAL A 49 9.96 2.24 7.77
C VAL A 49 8.49 2.15 8.16
N LYS A 50 7.91 0.96 7.99
CA LYS A 50 6.56 0.62 8.45
C LYS A 50 6.55 0.38 9.96
N VAL A 51 5.62 1.01 10.64
CA VAL A 51 5.42 0.94 12.08
C VAL A 51 3.93 0.81 12.38
N PRO A 52 3.52 -0.02 13.35
CA PRO A 52 2.14 -0.06 13.83
C PRO A 52 1.62 1.32 14.22
N LEU A 53 0.35 1.61 13.94
CA LEU A 53 -0.24 2.91 14.23
C LEU A 53 -0.21 3.21 15.73
N ASP A 54 -0.43 2.21 16.58
CA ASP A 54 -0.43 2.38 18.03
C ASP A 54 0.98 2.79 18.53
N ASP A 55 2.03 2.11 18.09
CA ASP A 55 3.42 2.47 18.39
C ASP A 55 3.76 3.88 17.89
N TYR A 56 3.29 4.24 16.69
CA TYR A 56 3.45 5.60 16.16
C TYR A 56 2.78 6.65 17.04
N ILE A 57 1.55 6.41 17.50
CA ILE A 57 0.82 7.32 18.40
C ILE A 57 1.58 7.46 19.72
N ASP A 58 2.03 6.35 20.30
CA ASP A 58 2.79 6.36 21.55
C ASP A 58 4.11 7.12 21.40
N MET A 59 4.85 6.90 20.32
CA MET A 59 6.07 7.66 20.02
C MET A 59 5.79 9.14 19.78
N TYR A 60 4.71 9.49 19.09
CA TYR A 60 4.32 10.87 18.84
C TYR A 60 4.01 11.63 20.14
N MET A 61 3.32 10.96 21.06
CA MET A 61 2.91 11.52 22.34
C MET A 61 4.06 11.60 23.34
N THR A 62 4.87 10.54 23.44
CA THR A 62 5.93 10.45 24.45
C THR A 62 7.24 11.07 24.01
N ARG A 63 7.52 11.05 22.69
CA ARG A 63 8.79 11.49 22.08
C ARG A 63 10.02 10.85 22.72
N LYS A 64 9.89 9.58 23.11
CA LYS A 64 10.90 8.79 23.83
C LYS A 64 11.09 7.43 23.16
N GLY A 65 12.17 6.74 23.54
CA GLY A 65 12.53 5.42 23.03
C GLY A 65 13.55 5.45 21.90
N ALA A 66 14.26 4.34 21.73
CA ALA A 66 15.25 4.15 20.67
C ALA A 66 14.59 4.20 19.29
N LEU A 67 13.41 3.58 19.13
CA LEU A 67 12.68 3.60 17.87
C LEU A 67 12.29 5.02 17.44
N TYR A 68 11.75 5.83 18.35
CA TYR A 68 11.44 7.23 18.06
C TYR A 68 12.70 8.02 17.64
N LYS A 69 13.82 7.83 18.34
CA LYS A 69 15.08 8.51 18.00
C LYS A 69 15.63 8.11 16.62
N SER A 70 15.42 6.85 16.23
CA SER A 70 15.80 6.33 14.91
C SER A 70 14.92 6.90 13.79
N LEU A 71 13.61 6.99 14.03
CA LEU A 71 12.63 7.41 13.03
C LEU A 71 12.48 8.94 12.91
N SER A 72 12.69 9.68 14.00
CA SER A 72 12.53 11.12 14.03
C SER A 72 13.70 11.86 13.37
N ARG A 73 13.39 13.01 12.76
CA ARG A 73 14.40 13.93 12.23
C ARG A 73 15.02 14.74 13.36
N LYS A 74 16.07 15.52 13.06
CA LYS A 74 16.73 16.43 14.02
C LYS A 74 15.75 17.38 14.74
N SER A 75 14.62 17.73 14.10
CA SER A 75 13.56 18.55 14.69
C SER A 75 12.61 17.79 15.64
N GLY A 76 12.78 16.48 15.80
CA GLY A 76 11.84 15.59 16.48
C GLY A 76 10.60 15.22 15.65
N ALA A 77 10.49 15.70 14.42
CA ALA A 77 9.37 15.37 13.55
C ALA A 77 9.52 13.97 12.95
N MET A 78 8.44 13.20 12.96
CA MET A 78 8.28 11.98 12.16
C MET A 78 7.45 12.32 10.93
N ILE A 79 7.95 11.98 9.74
CA ILE A 79 7.25 12.29 8.48
C ILE A 79 6.57 11.03 7.97
N THR A 80 5.26 10.94 8.16
CA THR A 80 4.44 9.90 7.54
C THR A 80 4.31 10.16 6.05
N LYS A 81 4.64 9.16 5.24
CA LYS A 81 4.51 9.21 3.78
C LYS A 81 3.41 8.32 3.25
N VAL A 82 3.16 7.20 3.90
CA VAL A 82 2.16 6.20 3.47
C VAL A 82 1.38 5.74 4.69
N ILE A 83 0.08 5.55 4.53
CA ILE A 83 -0.77 4.84 5.49
C ILE A 83 -1.01 3.42 4.99
N VAL A 84 -1.18 2.47 5.91
CA VAL A 84 -1.42 1.07 5.56
C VAL A 84 -2.75 0.62 6.16
N SER A 85 -3.59 0.01 5.33
CA SER A 85 -4.84 -0.63 5.73
C SER A 85 -4.85 -2.06 5.23
N GLY A 86 -4.67 -3.04 6.12
CA GLY A 86 -4.51 -4.44 5.72
C GLY A 86 -3.30 -4.59 4.79
N GLN A 87 -3.56 -4.94 3.54
CA GLN A 87 -2.55 -5.08 2.47
C GLN A 87 -2.51 -3.87 1.52
N LYS A 88 -3.34 -2.85 1.75
CA LYS A 88 -3.40 -1.66 0.90
C LYS A 88 -2.50 -0.56 1.47
N TYR A 89 -1.46 -0.20 0.72
CA TYR A 89 -0.58 0.93 0.99
C TYR A 89 -1.08 2.15 0.22
N ILE A 90 -1.17 3.30 0.88
CA ILE A 90 -1.76 4.51 0.30
C ILE A 90 -0.88 5.70 0.65
N ASN A 91 -0.40 6.45 -0.34
CA ASN A 91 0.31 7.70 -0.10
C ASN A 91 -0.55 8.65 0.74
N ILE A 92 0.06 9.35 1.71
CA ILE A 92 -0.69 10.18 2.66
C ILE A 92 -1.49 11.28 1.95
N ASP A 93 -0.96 11.83 0.86
CA ASP A 93 -1.63 12.87 0.08
C ASP A 93 -2.88 12.32 -0.62
N GLU A 94 -2.79 11.12 -1.23
CA GLU A 94 -3.93 10.41 -1.84
C GLU A 94 -5.03 10.08 -0.81
N TYR A 95 -4.63 9.71 0.40
CA TYR A 95 -5.57 9.49 1.49
C TYR A 95 -6.23 10.80 1.93
N ILE A 96 -5.47 11.89 2.10
CA ILE A 96 -5.99 13.19 2.50
C ILE A 96 -7.02 13.68 1.47
N ASP A 97 -6.69 13.61 0.18
CA ASP A 97 -7.58 14.00 -0.88
C ASP A 97 -8.89 13.18 -0.83
N SER A 98 -8.78 11.86 -0.75
CA SER A 98 -9.95 10.96 -0.66
C SER A 98 -10.78 11.21 0.61
N TYR A 99 -10.13 11.47 1.74
CA TYR A 99 -10.79 11.81 3.00
C TYR A 99 -11.50 13.15 2.93
N MET A 100 -10.94 14.13 2.22
CA MET A 100 -11.54 15.45 2.07
C MET A 100 -12.87 15.40 1.32
N TYR A 101 -13.05 14.47 0.38
CA TYR A 101 -14.32 14.26 -0.32
C TYR A 101 -15.31 13.40 0.47
N THR A 102 -14.83 12.31 1.06
CA THR A 102 -15.71 11.30 1.69
C THR A 102 -16.07 11.61 3.14
N LYS A 103 -15.19 12.33 3.87
CA LYS A 103 -15.26 12.61 5.30
C LYS A 103 -15.39 11.37 6.20
N LYS A 104 -15.05 10.18 5.67
CA LYS A 104 -15.16 8.90 6.36
C LYS A 104 -13.90 8.08 6.09
N VAL A 105 -13.25 7.61 7.15
CA VAL A 105 -11.97 6.87 7.06
C VAL A 105 -12.10 5.65 6.16
N LYS A 106 -13.14 4.84 6.36
CA LYS A 106 -13.40 3.64 5.55
C LYS A 106 -13.50 3.96 4.07
N ASP A 107 -14.32 4.96 3.72
CA ASP A 107 -14.57 5.32 2.33
C ASP A 107 -13.32 5.96 1.69
N ALA A 108 -12.58 6.78 2.46
CA ALA A 108 -11.30 7.32 2.02
C ALA A 108 -10.28 6.22 1.68
N ILE A 109 -10.16 5.19 2.53
CA ILE A 109 -9.27 4.04 2.30
C ILE A 109 -9.70 3.26 1.05
N LEU A 110 -11.01 3.03 0.88
CA LEU A 110 -11.53 2.29 -0.26
C LEU A 110 -11.26 3.01 -1.58
N HIS A 111 -11.45 4.33 -1.61
CA HIS A 111 -11.35 5.12 -2.84
C HIS A 111 -9.97 5.67 -3.16
N ALA A 112 -9.06 5.75 -2.17
CA ALA A 112 -7.71 6.24 -2.42
C ALA A 112 -6.92 5.28 -3.32
N LYS A 113 -6.09 5.86 -4.20
CA LYS A 113 -5.23 5.10 -5.10
C LYS A 113 -4.14 4.37 -4.31
N PRO A 114 -3.87 3.08 -4.57
CA PRO A 114 -2.79 2.36 -3.91
C PRO A 114 -1.42 2.88 -4.36
N THR A 115 -0.45 2.78 -3.46
CA THR A 115 0.98 2.96 -3.75
C THR A 115 1.46 1.85 -4.68
N SER A 116 2.42 2.16 -5.57
CA SER A 116 2.96 1.20 -6.54
C SER A 116 3.76 0.09 -5.84
N SER A 117 3.75 -1.12 -6.41
CA SER A 117 4.55 -2.25 -5.91
C SER A 117 6.07 -1.95 -5.92
N GLU A 118 6.53 -1.15 -6.89
CA GLU A 118 7.93 -0.69 -6.96
C GLU A 118 8.30 0.16 -5.73
N ASP A 119 7.42 1.06 -5.30
CA ASP A 119 7.66 1.87 -4.12
C ASP A 119 7.54 1.06 -2.83
N ILE A 120 6.57 0.15 -2.76
CA ILE A 120 6.40 -0.76 -1.61
C ILE A 120 7.65 -1.63 -1.41
N SER A 121 8.31 -2.05 -2.49
CA SER A 121 9.55 -2.87 -2.42
C SER A 121 10.70 -2.21 -1.66
N LYS A 122 10.66 -0.87 -1.50
CA LYS A 122 11.66 -0.08 -0.77
C LYS A 122 11.37 -0.02 0.73
N PHE A 123 10.22 -0.50 1.17
CA PHE A 123 9.79 -0.38 2.56
C PHE A 123 10.46 -1.44 3.43
N LYS A 124 10.80 -1.02 4.66
CA LYS A 124 11.36 -1.86 5.70
C LYS A 124 10.38 -1.96 6.87
N LYS A 125 10.45 -3.06 7.62
CA LYS A 125 9.76 -3.24 8.89
C LYS A 125 10.78 -3.24 10.03
N VAL A 126 10.33 -2.82 11.20
CA VAL A 126 11.09 -2.98 12.44
C VAL A 126 11.08 -4.45 12.83
N VAL A 127 12.27 -5.02 13.04
CA VAL A 127 12.45 -6.42 13.49
C VAL A 127 12.73 -6.45 14.99
N ASN A 128 13.61 -5.56 15.45
CA ASN A 128 14.02 -5.50 16.85
C ASN A 128 14.43 -4.07 17.22
N VAL A 129 14.28 -3.72 18.49
CA VAL A 129 14.69 -2.43 19.06
C VAL A 129 15.43 -2.71 20.35
N ASP A 130 16.72 -2.37 20.41
CA ASP A 130 17.50 -2.41 21.63
C ASP A 130 17.47 -1.03 22.30
N GLU A 131 16.67 -0.90 23.35
CA GLU A 131 16.53 0.35 24.12
C GLU A 131 17.79 0.71 24.92
N LYS A 132 18.70 -0.24 25.18
CA LYS A 132 19.95 0.02 25.91
C LYS A 132 21.02 0.62 25.00
N THR A 133 21.17 0.07 23.81
CA THR A 133 22.17 0.54 22.83
C THR A 133 21.62 1.64 21.92
N GLY A 134 20.31 1.70 21.76
CA GLY A 134 19.64 2.59 20.80
C GLY A 134 19.59 2.02 19.38
N GLU A 135 20.01 0.78 19.17
CA GLU A 135 20.03 0.14 17.86
C GLU A 135 18.64 -0.34 17.45
N VAL A 136 18.30 -0.13 16.17
CA VAL A 136 17.04 -0.57 15.56
C VAL A 136 17.35 -1.44 14.37
N GLU A 137 16.91 -2.68 14.42
CA GLU A 137 17.08 -3.64 13.34
C GLU A 137 15.89 -3.55 12.37
N LEU A 138 16.21 -3.39 11.09
CA LEU A 138 15.24 -3.25 10.01
C LEU A 138 15.40 -4.38 8.99
N ALA A 139 14.28 -4.89 8.49
CA ALA A 139 14.28 -5.86 7.39
C ALA A 139 13.35 -5.41 6.25
N PRO A 140 13.61 -5.81 4.99
CA PRO A 140 12.68 -5.58 3.90
C PRO A 140 11.30 -6.16 4.19
N ILE A 141 10.26 -5.49 3.70
CA ILE A 141 8.92 -6.07 3.67
C ILE A 141 8.87 -7.03 2.48
N ILE A 142 8.97 -8.33 2.77
CA ILE A 142 8.69 -9.39 1.78
C ILE A 142 7.21 -9.70 1.87
N GLU A 143 6.39 -8.91 1.18
CA GLU A 143 5.00 -9.29 0.92
C GLU A 143 4.97 -10.12 -0.36
N VAL A 144 4.38 -11.32 -0.28
CA VAL A 144 4.13 -12.16 -1.45
C VAL A 144 3.06 -11.46 -2.28
N ILE A 145 3.49 -10.59 -3.20
CA ILE A 145 2.63 -10.06 -4.23
C ILE A 145 2.48 -11.21 -5.23
N GLU A 146 1.39 -11.97 -5.14
CA GLU A 146 1.06 -12.98 -6.15
C GLU A 146 0.78 -12.25 -7.48
N GLU A 147 1.81 -12.03 -8.28
CA GLU A 147 1.65 -11.75 -9.69
C GLU A 147 1.05 -12.99 -10.35
N PHE A 148 -0.27 -12.99 -10.56
CA PHE A 148 -0.89 -13.98 -11.44
C PHE A 148 -0.33 -13.79 -12.85
N LYS A 149 0.71 -14.57 -13.15
CA LYS A 149 1.25 -14.70 -14.50
C LYS A 149 0.15 -15.30 -15.36
N VAL A 150 -0.53 -14.47 -16.15
CA VAL A 150 -1.50 -14.93 -17.15
C VAL A 150 -0.75 -15.82 -18.13
N ILE A 151 -0.89 -17.14 -17.96
CA ILE A 151 -0.38 -18.12 -18.92
C ILE A 151 -1.17 -17.90 -20.20
N LYS A 152 -0.52 -17.34 -21.23
CA LYS A 152 -1.05 -17.38 -22.60
C LYS A 152 -1.06 -18.83 -23.03
N ILE A 153 -2.24 -19.44 -23.04
CA ILE A 153 -2.47 -20.72 -23.70
C ILE A 153 -2.66 -20.40 -25.18
N TYR A 154 -1.75 -20.90 -26.02
CA TYR A 154 -1.77 -20.76 -27.49
C TYR A 154 -2.86 -21.63 -28.12
#